data_AF-A0A524AGI0-F1
#
_entry.id   AF-A0A524AGI0-F1
#
_cell.length_a   1.000
_cell.length_b   1.000
_cell.length_c   1.000
_cell.angle_alpha   90.00
_cell.angle_beta   90.00
_cell.angle_gamma   90.00
#
_symmetry.space_group_name_H-M   'P 1'
#
loop_
_entity.id
_entity.type
_entity.pdbx_description
1 polymer ?
#
loop_
_entity_poly.entity_id
_entity_poly.type
_entity_poly.pdbx_seq_one_letter_code
_entity_poly.pdbx_strand_id
1 'polypeptide(L)'
;MNYYRRLDVRRTILDFARASGSSGDRECAFYNARIKGLQRHFSEYRTVLDSAAAFDRALVSGATAFYCSYWRYPGQDFSRPLGHDLVWTMRARRGGLRFAKTVTALMIEALADGG
;
A
#
# COMPACT_ATOMS: atom_id res chain seq x y z
N MET A 1 13.31 -10.03 10.02
CA MET A 1 12.22 -9.06 10.28
C MET A 1 10.98 -9.83 10.75
N ASN A 2 10.77 -9.96 12.06
CA ASN A 2 9.63 -10.74 12.59
C ASN A 2 8.27 -10.01 12.44
N TYR A 3 8.28 -8.68 12.30
CA TYR A 3 7.05 -7.89 12.14
C TYR A 3 6.18 -8.33 10.97
N TYR A 4 6.75 -8.49 9.77
CA TYR A 4 6.02 -8.92 8.57
C TYR A 4 5.61 -10.40 8.57
N ARG A 5 6.09 -11.21 9.54
CA ARG A 5 5.65 -12.59 9.71
C ARG A 5 4.33 -12.69 10.48
N ARG A 6 3.90 -11.62 11.16
CA ARG A 6 2.62 -11.62 11.87
C ARG A 6 1.48 -11.69 10.88
N LEU A 7 0.50 -12.55 11.16
CA LEU A 7 -0.63 -12.82 10.28
C LEU A 7 -1.46 -11.55 9.99
N ASP A 8 -1.72 -10.74 11.02
CA ASP A 8 -2.48 -9.48 10.93
C ASP A 8 -1.82 -8.46 10.02
N VAL A 9 -0.50 -8.26 10.16
CA VAL A 9 0.29 -7.35 9.32
C VAL A 9 0.26 -7.80 7.87
N ARG A 10 0.56 -9.09 7.65
CA ARG A 10 0.60 -9.68 6.31
C ARG A 10 -0.75 -9.57 5.62
N ARG A 11 -1.83 -9.89 6.34
CA ARG A 11 -3.18 -9.85 5.83
C ARG A 11 -3.58 -8.43 5.44
N THR A 12 -3.32 -7.46 6.30
CA THR A 12 -3.62 -6.04 6.04
C THR A 12 -2.95 -5.53 4.75
N ILE A 13 -1.66 -5.86 4.55
CA ILE A 13 -0.93 -5.41 3.35
C ILE A 13 -1.49 -6.09 2.09
N LEU A 14 -1.72 -7.40 2.13
CA LEU A 14 -2.25 -8.15 0.98
C LEU A 14 -3.68 -7.72 0.64
N ASP A 15 -4.52 -7.47 1.64
CA ASP A 15 -5.89 -6.99 1.42
C ASP A 15 -5.87 -5.60 0.75
N PHE A 16 -5.00 -4.69 1.20
CA PHE A 16 -4.83 -3.41 0.52
C PHE A 16 -4.32 -3.57 -0.92
N ALA A 17 -3.30 -4.40 -1.14
CA ALA A 17 -2.71 -4.64 -2.47
C ALA A 17 -3.73 -5.22 -3.48
N ARG A 18 -4.66 -6.06 -3.00
CA ARG A 18 -5.75 -6.67 -3.78
C ARG A 18 -7.03 -5.82 -3.81
N ALA A 19 -6.92 -4.54 -3.46
CA ALA A 19 -8.03 -3.59 -3.45
C ALA A 19 -9.26 -4.05 -2.63
N SER A 20 -9.02 -4.73 -1.51
CA SER A 20 -10.02 -5.12 -0.49
C SER A 20 -11.28 -5.80 -1.05
N GLY A 21 -11.16 -6.59 -2.12
CA GLY A 21 -12.29 -7.32 -2.73
C GLY A 21 -13.04 -6.56 -3.82
N SER A 22 -12.60 -5.36 -4.21
CA SER A 22 -13.05 -4.71 -5.44
C SER A 22 -12.34 -5.28 -6.68
N SER A 23 -12.85 -5.00 -7.88
CA SER A 23 -12.20 -5.43 -9.12
C SER A 23 -10.86 -4.71 -9.32
N GLY A 24 -9.79 -5.48 -9.53
CA GLY A 24 -8.51 -4.99 -10.05
C GLY A 24 -7.31 -5.15 -9.13
N ASP A 25 -6.13 -5.14 -9.74
CA ASP A 25 -4.84 -5.22 -9.05
C ASP A 25 -4.23 -3.83 -8.89
N ARG A 26 -3.33 -3.70 -7.90
CA ARG A 26 -2.54 -2.49 -7.69
C ARG A 26 -1.10 -2.75 -8.04
N GLU A 27 -0.49 -1.78 -8.73
CA GLU A 27 0.96 -1.74 -8.83
C GLU A 27 1.57 -1.62 -7.44
N CYS A 28 2.57 -2.44 -7.15
CA CYS A 28 3.26 -2.46 -5.88
C CYS A 28 4.75 -2.15 -6.06
N ALA A 29 5.36 -1.66 -5.00
CA ALA A 29 6.79 -1.48 -4.86
C ALA A 29 7.21 -1.76 -3.43
N PHE A 30 8.50 -1.97 -3.20
CA PHE A 30 9.03 -2.08 -1.85
C PHE A 30 10.38 -1.41 -1.73
N TYR A 31 10.68 -0.91 -0.54
CA TYR A 31 12.03 -0.44 -0.23
C TYR A 31 12.91 -1.65 0.08
N ASN A 32 13.90 -1.89 -0.77
CA ASN A 32 14.84 -2.98 -0.64
C ASN A 32 16.11 -2.50 0.08
N ALA A 33 16.35 -3.03 1.28
CA ALA A 33 17.49 -2.66 2.10
C ALA A 33 18.85 -3.08 1.51
N ARG A 34 18.89 -4.11 0.64
CA ARG A 34 20.13 -4.57 0.01
C ARG A 34 20.68 -3.57 -1.00
N ILE A 35 19.79 -2.96 -1.78
CA ILE A 35 20.14 -1.93 -2.77
C ILE A 35 19.89 -0.51 -2.26
N LYS A 36 19.36 -0.36 -1.04
CA LYS A 36 18.98 0.91 -0.41
C LYS A 36 18.09 1.78 -1.32
N GLY A 37 17.11 1.16 -1.96
CA GLY A 37 16.31 1.81 -3.00
C GLY A 37 14.91 1.22 -3.15
N LEU A 38 14.07 1.96 -3.88
CA LEU A 38 12.73 1.49 -4.24
C LEU A 38 12.83 0.48 -5.39
N GLN A 39 12.30 -0.72 -5.19
CA GLN A 39 12.22 -1.75 -6.21
C GLN A 39 10.78 -1.91 -6.66
N ARG A 40 10.55 -1.67 -7.96
CA ARG A 40 9.24 -1.76 -8.63
C ARG A 40 9.08 -3.01 -9.50
N HIS A 41 10.15 -3.77 -9.66
CA HIS A 41 10.21 -4.94 -10.54
C HIS A 41 10.98 -6.07 -9.86
N PHE A 42 10.47 -7.30 -9.95
CA PHE A 42 11.25 -8.52 -9.64
C PHE A 42 11.97 -9.07 -10.87
N SER A 43 11.50 -8.71 -12.05
CA SER A 43 12.00 -9.15 -13.36
C SER A 43 11.59 -8.11 -14.41
N GLU A 44 11.21 -8.52 -15.62
CA GLU A 44 10.66 -7.62 -16.66
C GLU A 44 9.26 -7.08 -16.29
N TYR A 45 8.61 -7.71 -15.31
CA TYR A 45 7.25 -7.36 -14.89
C TYR A 45 7.24 -6.43 -13.68
N ARG A 46 6.19 -5.60 -13.57
CA ARG A 46 5.94 -4.80 -12.36
C ARG A 46 5.68 -5.72 -11.18
N THR A 47 6.12 -5.29 -10.01
CA THR A 47 5.85 -5.98 -8.76
C THR A 47 4.37 -5.87 -8.44
N VAL A 48 3.72 -7.02 -8.24
CA VAL A 48 2.36 -7.13 -7.73
C VAL A 48 2.41 -8.02 -6.49
N LEU A 49 1.77 -7.57 -5.40
CA LEU A 49 1.62 -8.35 -4.17
C LEU A 49 0.29 -9.10 -4.20
N ASP A 50 0.12 -9.93 -5.22
CA ASP A 50 -1.10 -10.67 -5.50
C ASP A 50 -1.27 -11.91 -4.62
N SER A 51 -0.24 -12.30 -3.87
CA SER A 51 -0.19 -13.59 -3.18
C SER A 51 0.76 -13.57 -1.98
N ALA A 52 0.52 -14.51 -1.07
CA ALA A 52 1.45 -14.81 0.01
C ALA A 52 2.86 -15.09 -0.53
N ALA A 53 2.98 -15.87 -1.61
CA ALA A 53 4.26 -16.18 -2.23
C ALA A 53 4.99 -14.93 -2.77
N ALA A 54 4.27 -14.01 -3.43
CA ALA A 54 4.85 -12.74 -3.90
C ALA A 54 5.39 -11.89 -2.74
N PHE A 55 4.64 -11.84 -1.63
CA PHE A 55 5.07 -11.15 -0.41
C PHE A 55 6.33 -11.78 0.21
N ASP A 56 6.38 -13.11 0.29
CA ASP A 56 7.56 -13.81 0.84
C ASP A 56 8.79 -13.61 -0.06
N ARG A 57 8.63 -13.65 -1.38
CA ARG A 57 9.71 -13.31 -2.33
C ARG A 57 10.25 -11.90 -2.06
N ALA A 58 9.37 -10.92 -1.82
CA ALA A 58 9.81 -9.57 -1.50
C ALA A 58 10.61 -9.49 -0.20
N LEU A 59 10.14 -10.14 0.86
CA LEU A 59 10.89 -10.20 2.11
C LEU A 59 12.26 -10.86 1.93
N VAL A 60 12.31 -11.98 1.22
CA VAL A 60 13.57 -12.69 0.90
C VAL A 60 14.52 -11.82 0.08
N SER A 61 14.01 -10.99 -0.82
CA SER A 61 14.80 -10.04 -1.61
C SER A 61 15.31 -8.83 -0.82
N GLY A 62 14.82 -8.60 0.41
CA GLY A 62 15.25 -7.51 1.28
C GLY A 62 14.21 -6.40 1.49
N ALA A 63 12.94 -6.67 1.22
CA ALA A 63 11.87 -5.71 1.47
C ALA A 63 11.78 -5.34 2.96
N THR A 64 11.72 -4.04 3.23
CA THR A 64 11.58 -3.49 4.59
C THR A 64 10.41 -2.51 4.72
N ALA A 65 9.87 -2.02 3.61
CA ALA A 65 8.63 -1.24 3.53
C ALA A 65 7.93 -1.57 2.21
N PHE A 66 6.60 -1.59 2.20
CA PHE A 66 5.78 -1.84 1.02
C PHE A 66 4.98 -0.60 0.64
N TYR A 67 4.79 -0.40 -0.66
CA TYR A 67 4.06 0.70 -1.25
C TYR A 67 3.12 0.11 -2.28
N CYS A 68 1.83 0.43 -2.21
CA CYS A 68 0.87 0.04 -3.23
C CYS A 68 0.25 1.30 -3.83
N SER A 69 -0.03 1.27 -5.12
CA SER A 69 -0.71 2.35 -5.81
C SER A 69 -2.10 2.57 -5.21
N TYR A 70 -2.55 3.83 -5.22
CA TYR A 70 -3.95 4.16 -4.98
C TYR A 70 -4.82 3.91 -6.23
N TRP A 71 -4.21 3.74 -7.41
CA TRP A 71 -4.89 3.33 -8.63
C TRP A 71 -5.09 1.81 -8.70
N ARG A 72 -6.24 1.40 -9.23
CA ARG A 72 -6.62 0.01 -9.50
C ARG A 72 -6.67 -0.24 -10.99
N TYR A 73 -6.26 -1.42 -11.43
CA TYR A 73 -6.12 -1.79 -12.84
C TYR A 73 -6.76 -3.15 -13.13
N PRO A 74 -7.26 -3.41 -14.36
CA PRO A 74 -7.77 -4.72 -14.72
C PRO A 74 -6.61 -5.68 -14.94
N GLY A 75 -6.34 -6.53 -13.94
CA GLY A 75 -5.14 -7.37 -13.96
C GLY A 75 -3.86 -6.53 -13.97
N GLN A 76 -2.86 -6.96 -14.75
CA GLN A 76 -1.57 -6.28 -14.89
C GLN A 76 -1.51 -5.26 -16.04
N ASP A 77 -2.65 -4.83 -16.60
CA ASP A 77 -2.70 -3.74 -17.59
C ASP A 77 -2.68 -2.37 -16.90
N PHE A 78 -1.47 -1.91 -16.56
CA PHE A 78 -1.26 -0.62 -15.89
C PHE A 78 -1.48 0.61 -16.79
N SER A 79 -1.91 0.43 -18.05
CA SER A 79 -2.25 1.53 -18.95
C SER A 79 -3.71 1.98 -18.85
N ARG A 80 -4.57 1.17 -18.21
CA ARG A 80 -6.02 1.38 -18.14
C ARG A 80 -6.52 1.39 -16.69
N PRO A 81 -6.50 2.54 -15.99
CA PRO A 81 -6.99 2.59 -14.62
C PRO A 81 -8.51 2.35 -14.55
N LEU A 82 -8.94 1.44 -13.67
CA LEU A 82 -10.36 1.22 -13.33
C LEU A 82 -10.90 2.32 -12.40
N GLY A 83 -10.02 2.93 -11.64
CA GLY A 83 -10.34 3.96 -10.65
C GLY A 83 -9.25 4.04 -9.60
N HIS A 84 -9.48 4.86 -8.58
CA HIS A 84 -8.52 5.04 -7.50
C HIS A 84 -9.19 5.24 -6.15
N ASP A 85 -8.45 4.97 -5.08
CA ASP A 85 -8.83 5.39 -3.74
C ASP A 85 -8.48 6.86 -3.54
N LEU A 86 -9.25 7.54 -2.69
CA LEU A 86 -8.83 8.81 -2.12
C LEU A 86 -7.87 8.51 -0.96
N VAL A 87 -6.61 8.90 -1.12
CA VAL A 87 -5.61 8.79 -0.04
C VAL A 87 -5.27 10.19 0.44
N TRP A 88 -5.51 10.45 1.71
CA TRP A 88 -5.09 11.68 2.36
C TRP A 88 -4.05 11.37 3.43
N THR A 89 -2.91 12.05 3.34
CA THR A 89 -1.81 11.90 4.29
C THR A 89 -1.64 13.21 5.04
N MET A 90 -1.68 13.14 6.36
CA MET A 90 -1.42 14.29 7.21
C MET A 90 -0.05 14.20 7.88
N ARG A 91 0.73 15.26 7.71
CA ARG A 91 2.03 15.43 8.36
C ARG A 91 2.00 16.65 9.27
N ALA A 92 1.80 16.42 10.56
CA ALA A 92 1.87 17.49 11.56
C ALA A 92 3.30 18.04 11.67
N ARG A 93 3.48 19.34 11.34
CA ARG A 93 4.76 20.04 11.53
C ARG A 93 5.01 20.43 12.99
N ARG A 94 3.94 20.64 13.75
CA ARG A 94 3.91 20.99 15.18
C ARG A 94 2.72 20.26 15.83
N GLY A 95 2.75 20.04 17.15
CA GLY A 95 1.65 19.38 17.88
C GLY A 95 1.62 17.84 17.78
N GLY A 96 2.48 17.25 16.94
CA GLY A 96 2.72 15.81 16.89
C GLY A 96 1.47 14.96 16.58
N LEU A 97 1.46 13.74 17.10
CA LEU A 97 0.41 12.75 16.81
C LEU A 97 -0.97 13.17 17.30
N ARG A 98 -1.06 13.88 18.44
CA ARG A 98 -2.35 14.32 18.99
C ARG A 98 -3.08 15.26 18.03
N PHE A 99 -2.36 16.25 17.51
CA PHE A 99 -2.91 17.18 16.54
C PHE A 99 -3.34 16.46 15.25
N ALA A 100 -2.48 15.58 14.71
CA ALA A 100 -2.82 14.81 13.53
C ALA A 100 -4.11 13.98 13.76
N LYS A 101 -4.24 13.29 14.89
CA LYS A 101 -5.47 12.54 15.20
C LYS A 101 -6.72 13.42 15.22
N THR A 102 -6.65 14.58 15.88
CA THR A 102 -7.79 15.50 15.98
C THR A 102 -8.24 15.99 14.61
N VAL A 103 -7.31 16.45 13.77
CA VAL A 103 -7.65 16.92 12.42
C VAL A 103 -8.13 15.76 11.53
N THR A 104 -7.61 14.54 11.74
CA THR A 104 -8.08 13.36 10.99
C THR A 104 -9.53 13.05 11.34
N ALA A 105 -9.89 13.10 12.62
CA ALA A 105 -11.26 12.89 13.06
C ALA A 105 -12.22 13.92 12.42
N LEU A 106 -11.87 15.20 12.45
CA LEU A 106 -12.67 16.27 11.83
C LEU A 106 -12.84 16.08 10.32
N MET A 107 -11.79 15.64 9.62
CA MET A 107 -11.88 15.35 8.18
C MET A 107 -12.78 14.14 7.89
N ILE A 108 -12.75 13.11 8.74
CA ILE A 108 -13.65 11.96 8.60
C ILE A 108 -15.10 12.40 8.79
N GLU A 109 -15.38 13.21 9.81
CA GLU A 109 -16.72 13.77 10.07
C GLU A 109 -17.21 14.60 8.87
N ALA A 110 -16.40 15.53 8.37
CA ALA A 110 -16.75 16.36 7.22
C ALA A 110 -17.00 15.56 5.93
N LEU A 111 -16.29 14.45 5.72
CA LEU A 111 -16.51 13.57 4.58
C LEU A 111 -17.77 12.70 4.73
N ALA A 112 -18.14 12.35 5.96
CA ALA A 112 -19.35 11.59 6.24
C ALA A 112 -20.62 12.42 5.98
N ASP A 113 -20.59 13.72 6.27
CA ASP A 113 -21.72 14.63 6.07
C ASP A 113 -21.98 14.99 4.59
N GLY A 114 -20.99 14.76 3.71
CA GLY A 114 -21.05 15.10 2.29
C GLY A 114 -21.47 13.98 1.34
N GLY A 115 -21.80 12.79 1.86
CA GLY A 115 -22.24 11.61 1.11
C GLY A 115 -23.65 11.17 1.50
#